data_AF-A0A2V8GE49-F1
#
_entry.id   AF-A0A2V8GE49-F1
#
_cell.length_a   1.000
_cell.length_b   1.000
_cell.length_c   1.000
_cell.angle_alpha   90.00
_cell.angle_beta   90.00
_cell.angle_gamma   90.00
#
_symmetry.space_group_name_H-M   'P 1'
#
loop_
_entity.id
_entity.type
_entity.pdbx_description
1 polymer ?
#
loop_
_entity_poly.entity_id
_entity_poly.type
_entity_poly.pdbx_seq_one_letter_code
_entity_poly.pdbx_strand_id
1 'polypeptide(L)'
;MAKLRTVPAPADPLIADVNSIFFAGTERVYGQVNPALFQRLQALAIDPEQPFYDEGNPASATHLKLLDRIEADGLGNKSDYALHSFRQEGRTSMQVVVATPSVAPAPFCADFDIDLGNPLQDVEGFVTHIGELAFGGETDHLDLRRKLAKGAMKQFLYYTVA
;
A
#
# COMPACT_ATOMS: atom_id res chain seq x y z
N MET A 1 1.04 6.75 -0.65
CA MET A 1 0.87 7.60 -1.86
C MET A 1 2.19 7.96 -2.54
N ALA A 2 3.16 8.56 -1.85
CA ALA A 2 4.47 8.88 -2.44
C ALA A 2 5.15 7.71 -3.18
N LYS A 3 5.19 6.53 -2.54
CA LYS A 3 5.79 5.32 -3.11
C LYS A 3 5.13 4.88 -4.42
N LEU A 4 3.80 5.03 -4.55
CA LEU A 4 3.07 4.74 -5.79
C LEU A 4 3.50 5.65 -6.95
N ARG A 5 4.10 6.82 -6.68
CA ARG A 5 4.64 7.73 -7.71
C ARG A 5 6.03 7.35 -8.19
N THR A 6 6.67 6.37 -7.56
CA THR A 6 8.06 5.99 -7.83
C THR A 6 8.24 4.51 -8.12
N VAL A 7 7.18 3.70 -7.97
CA VAL A 7 7.20 2.24 -8.14
C VAL A 7 6.40 1.86 -9.40
N PRO A 8 6.84 0.85 -10.17
CA PRO A 8 8.17 0.22 -10.11
C PRO A 8 9.31 1.19 -10.43
N ALA A 9 9.04 2.22 -11.23
CA ALA A 9 10.00 3.28 -11.54
C ALA A 9 9.30 4.66 -11.61
N PRO A 10 10.03 5.78 -11.42
CA PRO A 10 9.44 7.13 -11.53
C PRO A 10 8.82 7.45 -12.90
N ALA A 11 9.37 6.87 -13.98
CA ALA A 11 8.88 7.07 -15.34
C ALA A 11 7.60 6.26 -15.63
N ASP A 12 7.31 5.26 -14.81
CA ASP A 12 6.16 4.38 -14.98
C ASP A 12 5.55 4.07 -13.60
N PRO A 13 4.80 5.01 -12.99
CA PRO A 13 4.31 4.86 -11.63
C PRO A 13 3.01 4.06 -11.53
N LEU A 14 2.81 3.30 -10.45
CA LEU A 14 1.55 2.60 -10.14
C LEU A 14 0.40 3.56 -9.78
N ILE A 15 0.69 4.80 -9.37
CA ILE A 15 -0.36 5.78 -9.03
C ILE A 15 -1.29 6.09 -10.21
N ALA A 16 -0.81 5.90 -11.45
CA ALA A 16 -1.60 6.14 -12.65
C ALA A 16 -2.81 5.20 -12.76
N ASP A 17 -2.76 4.06 -12.08
CA ASP A 17 -3.83 3.08 -12.06
C ASP A 17 -4.82 3.29 -10.89
N VAL A 18 -4.64 4.33 -10.07
CA VAL A 18 -5.53 4.66 -8.95
C VAL A 18 -6.53 5.72 -9.39
N ASN A 19 -7.82 5.37 -9.34
CA ASN A 19 -8.91 6.25 -9.77
C ASN A 19 -9.38 7.19 -8.66
N SER A 20 -9.58 6.64 -7.47
CA SER A 20 -10.05 7.39 -6.30
C SER A 20 -9.62 6.71 -5.02
N ILE A 21 -9.49 7.50 -3.95
CA ILE A 21 -9.25 6.99 -2.59
C ILE A 21 -10.54 7.13 -1.80
N PHE A 22 -10.99 6.02 -1.21
CA PHE A 22 -12.18 6.00 -0.35
C PHE A 22 -11.83 5.81 1.12
N PHE A 23 -10.59 5.43 1.43
CA PHE A 23 -10.10 5.35 2.80
C PHE A 23 -8.60 5.65 2.88
N ALA A 24 -8.19 6.41 3.89
CA ALA A 24 -6.80 6.62 4.23
C ALA A 24 -6.65 6.53 5.76
N GLY A 25 -5.99 5.48 6.23
CA GLY A 25 -5.59 5.30 7.62
C GLY A 25 -4.12 5.63 7.83
N THR A 26 -3.62 5.34 9.02
CA THR A 26 -2.23 5.61 9.42
C THR A 26 -1.21 4.80 8.62
N GLU A 27 -1.52 3.54 8.33
CA GLU A 27 -0.59 2.56 7.71
C GLU A 27 -1.10 2.01 6.38
N ARG A 28 -2.35 2.32 6.01
CA ARG A 28 -3.03 1.71 4.86
C ARG A 28 -3.89 2.71 4.12
N VAL A 29 -3.88 2.64 2.79
CA VAL A 29 -4.73 3.46 1.92
C VAL A 29 -5.54 2.55 1.03
N TYR A 30 -6.85 2.75 0.95
CA TYR A 30 -7.72 1.98 0.07
C TYR A 30 -8.27 2.85 -1.05
N GLY A 31 -8.28 2.32 -2.26
CA GLY A 31 -8.76 3.04 -3.43
C GLY A 31 -9.42 2.16 -4.47
N GLN A 32 -10.28 2.77 -5.29
CA GLN A 32 -10.72 2.16 -6.53
C GLN A 32 -9.59 2.28 -7.55
N VAL A 33 -9.36 1.21 -8.30
CA VAL A 33 -8.23 1.10 -9.23
C VAL A 33 -8.71 0.61 -10.59
N ASN A 34 -7.90 0.84 -11.61
CA ASN A 34 -8.13 0.26 -12.91
C ASN A 34 -7.81 -1.25 -12.88
N PRO A 35 -8.53 -2.09 -13.65
CA PRO A 35 -8.18 -3.50 -13.82
C PRO A 35 -6.74 -3.70 -14.30
N ALA A 36 -6.18 -2.70 -14.99
CA ALA A 36 -4.80 -2.65 -15.43
C ALA A 36 -3.79 -2.77 -14.28
N LEU A 37 -4.10 -2.28 -13.07
CA LEU A 37 -3.21 -2.41 -11.92
C LEU A 37 -2.91 -3.89 -11.61
N PHE A 38 -3.95 -4.72 -11.60
CA PHE A 38 -3.82 -6.15 -11.30
C PHE A 38 -2.95 -6.85 -12.35
N GLN A 39 -3.23 -6.62 -13.63
CA GLN A 39 -2.47 -7.18 -14.74
C GLN A 39 -0.99 -6.76 -14.69
N ARG A 40 -0.75 -5.50 -14.32
CA ARG A 40 0.59 -4.95 -14.20
C ARG A 40 1.36 -5.54 -13.04
N LEU A 41 0.72 -5.73 -11.88
CA LEU A 41 1.34 -6.41 -10.74
C LEU A 41 1.65 -7.88 -11.04
N GLN A 42 0.77 -8.59 -11.75
CA GLN A 42 1.04 -9.95 -12.23
C GLN A 42 2.24 -9.99 -13.18
N ALA A 43 2.33 -9.05 -14.14
CA ALA A 43 3.46 -8.95 -15.05
C ALA A 43 4.78 -8.65 -14.31
N LEU A 44 4.76 -7.75 -13.32
CA LEU A 44 5.91 -7.44 -12.48
C LEU A 44 6.34 -8.62 -11.60
N ALA A 45 5.40 -9.47 -11.19
CA ALA A 45 5.70 -10.63 -10.36
C ALA A 45 6.36 -11.80 -11.12
N ILE A 46 6.13 -11.89 -12.44
CA ILE A 46 6.76 -12.92 -13.30
C ILE A 46 8.04 -12.43 -13.98
N ASP A 47 8.38 -11.15 -13.85
CA ASP A 47 9.60 -10.56 -14.39
C ASP A 47 10.84 -11.24 -13.76
N PRO A 48 11.87 -11.63 -14.56
CA PRO A 48 13.10 -12.21 -14.04
C PRO A 48 13.85 -11.35 -13.02
N GLU A 49 13.70 -10.03 -13.05
CA GLU A 49 14.29 -9.12 -12.06
C GLU A 49 13.52 -9.09 -10.73
N GLN A 50 12.34 -9.74 -10.69
CA GLN A 50 11.47 -9.88 -9.51
C GLN A 50 11.25 -8.56 -8.73
N PRO A 51 10.83 -7.47 -9.40
CA PRO A 51 10.49 -6.23 -8.72
C PRO A 51 9.33 -6.40 -7.73
N PHE A 52 8.48 -7.42 -7.95
CA PHE A 52 7.42 -7.84 -7.04
C PHE A 52 7.39 -9.37 -6.90
N TYR A 53 6.82 -9.84 -5.79
CA TYR A 53 6.44 -11.22 -5.55
C TYR A 53 4.91 -11.34 -5.53
N ASP A 54 4.43 -12.44 -6.09
CA ASP A 54 3.05 -12.90 -5.90
C ASP A 54 2.96 -13.64 -4.55
N GLU A 55 2.25 -13.05 -3.59
CA GLU A 55 2.02 -13.64 -2.26
C GLU A 55 0.72 -14.47 -2.20
N GLY A 56 -0.02 -14.54 -3.31
CA GLY A 56 -1.27 -15.29 -3.44
C GLY A 56 -2.46 -14.64 -2.73
N ASN A 57 -3.37 -15.45 -2.21
CA ASN A 57 -4.63 -15.00 -1.62
C ASN A 57 -4.47 -14.70 -0.11
N PRO A 58 -4.43 -13.43 0.32
CA PRO A 58 -4.23 -13.12 1.74
C PRO A 58 -5.47 -13.45 2.57
N ALA A 59 -5.24 -14.05 3.74
CA ALA A 59 -6.29 -14.37 4.73
C ALA A 59 -6.12 -13.61 6.06
N SER A 60 -5.14 -12.70 6.15
CA SER A 60 -4.90 -11.94 7.38
C SER A 60 -6.05 -10.97 7.66
N ALA A 61 -6.38 -10.76 8.94
CA ALA A 61 -7.44 -9.85 9.34
C ALA A 61 -7.22 -8.42 8.81
N THR A 62 -5.98 -7.98 8.63
CA THR A 62 -5.65 -6.67 8.06
C THR A 62 -6.13 -6.54 6.63
N HIS A 63 -5.86 -7.51 5.76
CA HIS A 63 -6.27 -7.45 4.35
C HIS A 63 -7.78 -7.62 4.18
N LEU A 64 -8.42 -8.38 5.05
CA LEU A 64 -9.89 -8.53 5.05
C LEU A 64 -10.62 -7.22 5.37
N LYS A 65 -9.98 -6.26 6.07
CA LYS A 65 -10.57 -4.93 6.30
C LYS A 65 -10.83 -4.15 5.00
N LEU A 66 -10.12 -4.46 3.91
CA LEU A 66 -10.44 -3.89 2.60
C LEU A 66 -11.87 -4.28 2.18
N LEU A 67 -12.25 -5.55 2.35
CA LEU A 67 -13.59 -6.04 2.03
C LEU A 67 -14.65 -5.39 2.94
N ASP A 68 -14.35 -5.27 4.25
CA ASP A 68 -15.19 -4.52 5.19
C ASP A 68 -15.45 -3.10 4.73
N ARG A 69 -14.42 -2.42 4.21
CA ARG A 69 -14.57 -1.04 3.75
C ARG A 69 -15.32 -0.92 2.43
N ILE A 70 -15.07 -1.83 1.48
CA ILE A 70 -15.79 -1.90 0.20
C ILE A 70 -17.30 -2.00 0.43
N GLU A 71 -17.73 -2.90 1.33
CA GLU A 71 -19.14 -3.07 1.66
C GLU A 71 -19.71 -1.85 2.39
N ALA A 72 -18.97 -1.31 3.37
CA ALA A 72 -19.39 -0.11 4.11
C ALA A 72 -19.56 1.13 3.22
N ASP A 73 -18.72 1.27 2.19
CA ASP A 73 -18.76 2.38 1.24
C ASP A 73 -19.70 2.12 0.04
N GLY A 74 -20.43 0.99 0.05
CA GLY A 74 -21.45 0.66 -0.95
C GLY A 74 -20.90 0.30 -2.33
N LEU A 75 -19.65 -0.17 -2.40
CA LEU A 75 -18.96 -0.51 -3.66
C LEU A 75 -19.27 -1.94 -4.15
N GLY A 76 -19.81 -2.80 -3.27
CA GLY A 76 -20.21 -4.18 -3.56
C GLY A 76 -20.28 -5.00 -2.26
N ASN A 77 -20.74 -6.26 -2.30
CA ASN A 77 -20.70 -7.12 -1.12
C ASN A 77 -19.32 -7.76 -0.98
N LYS A 78 -18.90 -8.11 0.23
CA LYS A 78 -17.60 -8.75 0.48
C LYS A 78 -17.40 -10.04 -0.33
N SER A 79 -18.47 -10.83 -0.45
CA SER A 79 -18.49 -12.10 -1.19
C SER A 79 -18.23 -11.93 -2.68
N ASP A 80 -18.38 -10.71 -3.19
CA ASP A 80 -18.24 -10.40 -4.61
C ASP A 80 -16.77 -10.20 -5.00
N TYR A 81 -15.84 -10.39 -4.08
CA TYR A 81 -14.43 -10.07 -4.27
C TYR A 81 -13.49 -11.22 -3.90
N ALA A 82 -12.46 -11.41 -4.72
CA ALA A 82 -11.29 -12.20 -4.40
C ALA A 82 -10.09 -11.28 -4.15
N LEU A 83 -9.36 -11.52 -3.06
CA LEU A 83 -8.15 -10.76 -2.72
C LEU A 83 -6.91 -11.46 -3.28
N HIS A 84 -5.97 -10.67 -3.79
CA HIS A 84 -4.67 -11.14 -4.25
C HIS A 84 -3.57 -10.17 -3.81
N SER A 85 -2.50 -10.68 -3.21
CA SER A 85 -1.44 -9.88 -2.61
C SER A 85 -0.17 -9.90 -3.45
N PHE A 86 0.44 -8.73 -3.61
CA PHE A 86 1.73 -8.54 -4.23
C PHE A 86 2.64 -7.75 -3.31
N ARG A 87 3.92 -8.14 -3.20
CA ARG A 87 4.90 -7.42 -2.40
C ARG A 87 6.12 -7.05 -3.21
N GLN A 88 6.49 -5.77 -3.16
CA GLN A 88 7.69 -5.25 -3.80
C GLN A 88 8.94 -5.85 -3.15
N GLU A 89 9.95 -6.19 -3.93
CA GLU A 89 11.23 -6.63 -3.42
C GLU A 89 12.05 -5.48 -2.78
N GLY A 90 12.85 -5.81 -1.76
CA GLY A 90 13.86 -4.93 -1.16
C GLY A 90 13.47 -4.27 0.18
N ARG A 91 14.40 -3.46 0.72
CA ARG A 91 14.34 -2.91 2.11
C ARG A 91 13.10 -2.07 2.41
N THR A 92 12.58 -1.34 1.41
CA THR A 92 11.33 -0.58 1.52
C THR A 92 10.26 -1.21 0.64
N SER A 93 9.84 -2.42 1.01
CA SER A 93 8.83 -3.20 0.31
C SER A 93 7.43 -2.62 0.51
N MET A 94 6.75 -2.27 -0.58
CA MET A 94 5.32 -1.97 -0.57
C MET A 94 4.51 -3.24 -0.77
N GLN A 95 3.41 -3.41 -0.01
CA GLN A 95 2.35 -4.34 -0.37
C GLN A 95 1.26 -3.66 -1.17
N VAL A 96 0.72 -4.40 -2.12
CA VAL A 96 -0.55 -4.09 -2.75
C VAL A 96 -1.42 -5.32 -2.68
N VAL A 97 -2.57 -5.22 -2.02
CA VAL A 97 -3.61 -6.25 -2.06
C VAL A 97 -4.73 -5.76 -2.96
N VAL A 98 -4.98 -6.46 -4.06
CA VAL A 98 -6.02 -6.12 -5.02
C VAL A 98 -7.26 -6.97 -4.75
N ALA A 99 -8.40 -6.31 -4.55
CA ALA A 99 -9.71 -6.91 -4.55
C ALA A 99 -10.26 -6.94 -5.98
N THR A 100 -10.30 -8.13 -6.56
CA THR A 100 -10.82 -8.40 -7.90
C THR A 100 -12.30 -8.78 -7.82
N PRO A 101 -13.19 -8.06 -8.53
CA PRO A 101 -14.62 -8.34 -8.49
C PRO A 101 -14.94 -9.62 -9.30
N SER A 102 -15.80 -10.47 -8.76
CA SER A 102 -16.32 -11.69 -9.40
C SER A 102 -17.64 -11.47 -10.14
N VAL A 103 -18.31 -10.32 -9.89
CA VAL A 103 -19.57 -9.93 -10.52
C VAL A 103 -19.50 -8.49 -11.03
N ALA A 104 -20.06 -8.24 -12.22
CA ALA A 104 -20.23 -6.88 -12.74
C ALA A 104 -21.51 -6.26 -12.17
N PRO A 105 -21.55 -4.92 -11.91
CA PRO A 105 -20.57 -3.90 -12.27
C PRO A 105 -19.60 -3.50 -11.12
N ALA A 106 -19.26 -4.41 -10.20
CA ALA A 106 -18.42 -4.08 -9.06
C ALA A 106 -17.02 -3.58 -9.50
N PRO A 107 -16.47 -2.50 -8.91
CA PRO A 107 -15.17 -1.93 -9.28
C PRO A 107 -14.03 -2.77 -8.72
N PHE A 108 -12.84 -2.68 -9.34
CA PHE A 108 -11.61 -3.13 -8.71
C PHE A 108 -11.22 -2.17 -7.59
N CYS A 109 -10.77 -2.74 -6.47
CA CYS A 109 -10.30 -1.98 -5.32
C CYS A 109 -8.91 -2.50 -4.90
N ALA A 110 -8.14 -1.67 -4.21
CA ALA A 110 -6.84 -2.08 -3.70
C ALA A 110 -6.57 -1.49 -2.31
N ASP A 111 -5.86 -2.28 -1.51
CA ASP A 111 -5.20 -1.90 -0.26
C ASP A 111 -3.71 -1.70 -0.52
N PHE A 112 -3.22 -0.50 -0.18
CA PHE A 112 -1.83 -0.11 -0.29
C PHE A 112 -1.22 0.04 1.10
N ASP A 113 -0.22 -0.80 1.38
CA ASP A 113 0.68 -0.66 2.52
C ASP A 113 1.56 0.58 2.34
N ILE A 114 1.37 1.58 3.21
CA ILE A 114 2.18 2.81 3.19
C ILE A 114 3.30 2.77 4.25
N ASP A 115 3.47 1.65 4.96
CA ASP A 115 4.54 1.52 5.94
C ASP A 115 5.90 1.59 5.28
N LEU A 116 6.77 2.36 5.92
CA LEU A 116 8.16 2.52 5.54
C LEU A 116 8.95 1.28 6.02
N GLY A 117 8.88 0.19 5.25
CA GLY A 117 9.85 -0.91 5.35
C GLY A 117 9.31 -2.23 5.90
N ASN A 118 10.01 -3.31 5.53
CA ASN A 118 9.73 -4.66 5.98
C ASN A 118 10.24 -4.86 7.42
N PRO A 119 9.38 -5.07 8.44
CA PRO A 119 9.83 -5.27 9.82
C PRO A 119 10.66 -6.55 10.01
N LEU A 120 10.66 -7.49 9.05
CA LEU A 120 11.50 -8.69 9.08
C LEU A 120 12.94 -8.43 8.61
N GLN A 121 13.21 -7.27 8.00
CA GLN A 121 14.52 -6.91 7.45
C GLN A 121 15.03 -5.53 7.89
N ASP A 122 14.20 -4.73 8.57
CA ASP A 122 14.52 -3.37 9.00
C ASP A 122 14.29 -3.19 10.52
N VAL A 123 15.39 -3.25 11.27
CA VAL A 123 15.42 -3.01 12.72
C VAL A 123 15.10 -1.53 13.04
N GLU A 124 15.24 -0.59 12.10
CA GLU A 124 14.88 0.82 12.29
C GLU A 124 13.38 1.06 12.07
N GLY A 125 12.75 0.33 11.14
CA GLY A 125 11.28 0.25 11.00
C GLY A 125 10.62 -0.26 12.29
N PHE A 126 11.24 -1.25 12.94
CA PHE A 126 10.82 -1.75 14.25
C PHE A 126 10.91 -0.69 15.37
N VAL A 127 11.91 0.20 15.37
CA VAL A 127 12.03 1.29 16.36
C VAL A 127 10.94 2.35 16.17
N THR A 128 10.53 2.61 14.92
CA THR A 128 9.42 3.53 14.62
C THR A 128 8.09 2.94 15.10
N HIS A 129 7.85 1.65 14.85
CA HIS A 129 6.69 0.91 15.37
C HIS A 129 6.66 0.76 16.90
N ILE A 130 7.82 0.53 17.57
CA ILE A 130 7.90 0.49 19.04
C ILE A 130 7.63 1.88 19.64
N GLY A 131 8.02 2.96 18.95
CA GLY A 131 7.66 4.33 19.32
C GLY A 131 6.15 4.55 19.29
N GLU A 132 5.46 4.05 18.26
CA GLU A 132 4.00 4.15 18.13
C GLU A 132 3.26 3.26 19.16
N LEU A 133 3.78 2.06 19.45
CA LEU A 133 3.21 1.17 20.47
C LEU A 133 3.45 1.66 21.91
N ALA A 134 4.57 2.37 22.17
CA ALA A 134 4.92 2.87 23.49
C ALA A 134 4.32 4.25 23.81
N PHE A 135 3.92 5.04 22.80
CA PHE A 135 3.39 6.40 23.00
C PHE A 135 1.92 6.61 22.60
N GLY A 136 1.25 5.62 22.00
CA GLY A 136 -0.23 5.52 21.99
C GLY A 136 -1.00 6.73 21.45
N GLY A 137 -0.38 7.55 20.60
CA GLY A 137 -0.97 8.76 20.05
C GLY A 137 -0.79 8.84 18.53
N GLU A 138 -1.70 9.54 17.86
CA GLU A 138 -1.63 9.82 16.42
C GLU A 138 -0.26 10.40 16.05
N THR A 139 0.37 9.83 15.03
CA THR A 139 1.67 10.28 14.53
C THR A 139 1.55 11.69 13.92
N ASP A 140 2.13 12.70 14.58
CA ASP A 140 2.25 14.05 14.03
C ASP A 140 3.22 14.02 12.84
N HIS A 141 2.65 13.90 11.63
CA HIS A 141 3.41 13.85 10.38
C HIS A 141 4.24 15.12 10.12
N LEU A 142 3.92 16.27 10.75
CA LEU A 142 4.73 17.50 10.62
C LEU A 142 5.98 17.45 11.48
N ASP A 143 5.90 16.88 12.68
CA ASP A 143 7.06 16.65 13.54
C ASP A 143 7.95 15.52 13.00
N LEU A 144 7.33 14.42 12.55
CA LEU A 144 8.03 13.32 11.89
C LEU A 144 8.79 13.81 10.65
N ARG A 145 8.17 14.63 9.80
CA ARG A 145 8.86 15.26 8.66
C ARG A 145 10.05 16.10 9.10
N ARG A 146 9.89 16.93 10.14
CA ARG A 146 10.98 17.79 10.66
C ARG A 146 12.17 16.97 11.15
N LYS A 147 11.92 15.81 11.75
CA LYS A 147 12.96 14.86 12.18
C LYS A 147 13.62 14.17 10.99
N LEU A 148 12.83 13.62 10.06
CA LEU A 148 13.33 12.93 8.87
C LEU A 148 14.11 13.86 7.92
N ALA A 149 13.71 15.14 7.82
CA ALA A 149 14.38 16.13 6.97
C ALA A 149 15.81 16.48 7.42
N LYS A 150 16.16 16.17 8.67
CA LYS A 150 17.48 16.43 9.26
C LYS A 150 18.42 15.22 9.16
N GLY A 151 17.93 14.04 8.76
CA GLY A 151 18.70 12.79 8.77
C GLY A 151 18.97 12.19 7.38
N ALA A 152 19.59 11.01 7.38
CA ALA A 152 19.89 10.22 6.17
C ALA A 152 18.64 9.82 5.37
N MET A 153 17.45 9.94 5.98
CA MET A 153 16.16 9.60 5.37
C MET A 153 15.51 10.74 4.58
N LYS A 154 16.17 11.91 4.46
CA LYS A 154 15.64 13.06 3.69
C LYS A 154 15.28 12.70 2.24
N GLN A 155 16.03 11.79 1.62
CA GLN A 155 15.79 11.30 0.26
C GLN A 155 14.47 10.54 0.09
N PHE A 156 13.84 10.12 1.19
CA PHE A 156 12.55 9.44 1.21
C PHE A 156 11.39 10.38 1.56
N LEU A 157 11.64 11.69 1.69
CA LEU A 157 10.58 12.71 1.85
C LEU A 157 10.09 13.18 0.48
N TYR A 158 8.97 12.63 0.04
CA TYR A 158 8.39 12.89 -1.29
C TYR A 158 7.27 13.96 -1.28
N TYR A 159 7.14 14.73 -0.20
CA TYR A 159 6.18 15.83 -0.11
C TYR A 159 6.78 17.04 0.63
N THR A 160 6.39 18.22 0.18
CA THR A 160 6.73 19.51 0.80
C THR A 160 5.51 20.03 1.54
N VAL A 161 5.74 20.52 2.76
CA VAL A 161 4.73 21.27 3.52
C VAL A 161 5.02 22.74 3.28
N ALA A 162 4.01 23.50 2.84
CA ALA A 162 4.09 24.95 2.64
C ALA A 162 4.15 25.69 3.97
#